data_AF-A0A1C4Z474-F1
#
_entry.id   AF-A0A1C4Z474-F1
#
_cell.length_a   1.000
_cell.length_b   1.000
_cell.length_c   1.000
_cell.angle_alpha   90.00
_cell.angle_beta   90.00
_cell.angle_gamma   90.00
#
_symmetry.space_group_name_H-M   'P 1'
#
loop_
_entity.id
_entity.type
_entity.pdbx_description
1 polymer ?
#
loop_
_entity_poly.entity_id
_entity_poly.type
_entity_poly.pdbx_seq_one_letter_code
_entity_poly.pdbx_strand_id
1 'polypeptide(L)'
;MDRHHVRAALLAAGLSPDAFEIEGVHEHVPVPPDFWFLRRSPDGRWEIGLYERGTHDVRQAYDSEQAAAAGLYTALTGRPAPY
;
A
#
# COMPACT_ATOMS: atom_id res chain seq x y z
N MET A 1 0.20 -2.79 13.44
CA MET A 1 0.80 -2.01 12.32
C MET A 1 -0.21 -1.03 11.77
N ASP A 2 0.15 0.25 11.67
CA ASP A 2 -0.59 1.29 10.94
C ASP A 2 0.14 1.65 9.63
N ARG A 3 -0.39 2.62 8.88
CA ARG A 3 0.15 3.08 7.60
C ARG A 3 1.57 3.68 7.65
N HIS A 4 1.99 4.26 8.77
CA HIS A 4 3.36 4.75 8.94
C HIS A 4 4.33 3.59 9.24
N HIS A 5 3.89 2.65 10.07
CA HIS A 5 4.66 1.44 10.37
C HIS A 5 4.89 0.58 9.12
N VAL A 6 3.88 0.39 8.26
CA VAL A 6 4.07 -0.40 7.02
C VAL A 6 5.04 0.27 6.05
N ARG A 7 5.01 1.60 5.93
CA ARG A 7 6.02 2.33 5.13
C ARG A 7 7.43 2.01 5.63
N ALA A 8 7.66 2.13 6.93
CA ALA A 8 8.97 1.85 7.52
C ALA A 8 9.39 0.38 7.29
N ALA A 9 8.46 -0.56 7.44
CA ALA A 9 8.71 -1.98 7.22
C ALA A 9 9.05 -2.32 5.76
N LEU A 10 8.35 -1.73 4.79
CA LEU A 10 8.64 -1.93 3.37
C LEU A 10 10.03 -1.40 2.98
N LEU A 11 10.41 -0.22 3.49
CA LEU A 11 11.75 0.33 3.27
C LEU A 11 12.83 -0.52 3.94
N ALA A 12 12.58 -1.01 5.16
CA ALA A 12 13.49 -1.92 5.85
C ALA A 12 13.61 -3.28 5.14
N ALA A 13 12.58 -3.72 4.42
CA ALA A 13 12.60 -4.90 3.56
C ALA A 13 13.34 -4.68 2.22
N GLY A 14 13.83 -3.45 1.97
CA GLY A 14 14.62 -3.10 0.79
C GLY A 14 13.80 -2.68 -0.43
N LEU A 15 12.49 -2.42 -0.27
CA LEU A 15 11.68 -1.92 -1.38
C LEU A 15 11.98 -0.46 -1.70
N SER A 16 11.98 -0.15 -2.99
CA SER A 16 12.01 1.24 -3.45
C SER A 16 10.74 1.97 -2.99
N PRO A 17 10.85 3.24 -2.53
CA PRO A 17 9.67 4.09 -2.33
C PRO A 17 8.82 4.27 -3.60
N ASP A 18 9.39 4.06 -4.79
CA ASP A 18 8.67 4.12 -6.07
C ASP A 18 7.76 2.90 -6.31
N ALA A 19 7.94 1.82 -5.54
CA ALA A 19 7.14 0.61 -5.69
C ALA A 19 5.76 0.72 -5.03
N PHE A 20 5.54 1.72 -4.17
CA PHE A 20 4.28 1.85 -3.44
C PHE A 20 3.91 3.30 -3.08
N GLU A 21 2.61 3.54 -2.98
CA GLU A 21 1.98 4.75 -2.47
C GLU A 21 1.10 4.40 -1.25
N ILE A 22 1.10 5.26 -0.24
CA ILE A 22 0.28 5.11 0.96
C ILE A 22 -0.40 6.45 1.25
N GLU A 23 -1.73 6.47 1.15
CA GLU A 23 -2.55 7.67 1.31
C GLU A 23 -2.21 8.43 2.61
N GLY A 24 -1.85 9.71 2.44
CA GLY A 24 -1.50 10.62 3.54
C GLY A 24 -0.19 10.30 4.26
N VAL A 25 0.65 9.41 3.72
CA VAL A 25 1.95 9.03 4.31
C VAL A 25 3.10 9.16 3.32
N HIS A 26 2.91 8.65 2.11
CA HIS A 26 3.91 8.65 1.05
C HIS A 26 3.17 8.64 -0.28
N GLU A 27 3.15 9.78 -0.94
CA GLU A 27 2.41 10.05 -2.17
C GLU A 27 3.37 10.51 -3.26
N HIS A 28 3.06 10.17 -4.51
CA HIS A 28 3.92 10.48 -5.63
C HIS A 28 3.58 11.81 -6.31
N VAL A 29 4.60 12.63 -6.53
CA VAL A 29 4.54 13.81 -7.40
C VAL A 29 5.87 13.96 -8.16
N PRO A 30 5.91 13.77 -9.50
CA PRO A 30 4.83 13.31 -10.37
C PRO A 30 4.49 11.83 -10.15
N VAL A 31 3.30 11.41 -10.59
CA VAL A 31 2.79 10.03 -10.44
C VAL A 31 3.53 9.08 -11.41
N PRO A 32 4.20 8.01 -10.93
CA PRO A 32 4.80 6.98 -11.75
C PRO A 32 3.75 6.20 -12.58
N PRO A 33 4.17 5.48 -13.64
CA PRO A 33 3.24 4.67 -14.41
C PRO A 33 2.66 3.51 -13.61
N ASP A 34 3.45 2.89 -12.73
CA ASP A 34 3.11 1.65 -12.05
C ASP A 34 3.60 1.66 -10.59
N PHE A 35 2.70 1.39 -9.63
CA PHE A 35 3.02 1.22 -8.20
C PHE A 35 1.88 0.50 -7.46
N TRP A 36 2.17 -0.11 -6.32
CA TRP A 36 1.14 -0.60 -5.41
C TRP A 36 0.57 0.55 -4.57
N PHE A 37 -0.72 0.55 -4.26
CA PHE A 37 -1.30 1.57 -3.38
C PHE A 37 -1.94 0.97 -2.14
N LEU A 38 -2.00 1.77 -1.08
CA LEU A 38 -2.88 1.61 0.08
C LEU A 38 -3.67 2.89 0.27
N ARG A 39 -5.01 2.81 0.20
CA ARG A 39 -5.90 3.97 0.32
C ARG A 39 -7.23 3.63 0.99
N ARG A 40 -7.99 4.65 1.36
CA ARG A 40 -9.40 4.53 1.72
C ARG A 40 -10.27 4.55 0.46
N SER A 41 -11.23 3.65 0.43
CA SER A 41 -12.29 3.66 -0.59
C SER A 41 -13.39 4.65 -0.21
N PRO A 42 -14.24 5.08 -1.18
CA PRO A 42 -15.36 5.98 -0.90
C PRO A 42 -16.39 5.45 0.10
N ASP A 43 -16.53 4.12 0.23
CA ASP A 43 -17.38 3.44 1.21
C ASP A 43 -16.69 3.26 2.58
N GLY A 44 -15.49 3.80 2.77
CA GLY A 44 -14.79 3.84 4.06
C GLY A 44 -13.98 2.59 4.40
N ARG A 45 -13.89 1.62 3.48
CA ARG A 45 -13.00 0.46 3.60
C ARG A 45 -11.56 0.86 3.21
N TRP A 46 -10.64 -0.05 3.45
CA TRP A 46 -9.24 0.11 3.07
C TRP A 46 -8.91 -0.81 1.90
N GLU A 47 -8.34 -0.26 0.84
CA GLU A 47 -7.99 -0.98 -0.38
C GLU A 47 -6.49 -1.08 -0.53
N ILE A 48 -6.04 -2.24 -1.03
CA ILE A 48 -4.74 -2.36 -1.68
C ILE A 48 -4.94 -2.77 -3.12
N GLY A 49 -4.06 -2.29 -3.99
CA GLY A 49 -4.12 -2.63 -5.39
C GLY A 49 -2.93 -2.12 -6.16
N LEU A 50 -3.00 -2.29 -7.48
CA LEU A 50 -2.01 -1.78 -8.41
C LEU A 50 -2.58 -0.54 -9.10
N TYR A 51 -1.80 0.53 -9.10
CA TYR A 51 -1.97 1.58 -10.07
C TYR A 51 -1.14 1.20 -11.30
N GLU A 52 -1.78 1.08 -12.46
CA GLU A 52 -1.11 0.79 -13.73
C GLU A 52 -1.65 1.74 -14.80
N ARG A 53 -0.76 2.54 -15.39
CA ARG A 53 -1.03 3.40 -16.55
C ARG A 53 -2.28 4.28 -16.39
N GLY A 54 -2.50 4.87 -15.22
CA GLY A 54 -3.67 5.72 -14.98
C GLY A 54 -4.85 5.03 -14.30
N THR A 55 -4.79 3.72 -14.08
CA THR A 55 -5.92 2.93 -13.58
C THR A 55 -5.61 2.33 -12.22
N HIS A 56 -6.52 2.51 -11.25
CA HIS A 56 -6.48 1.78 -9.99
C HIS A 56 -7.20 0.43 -10.14
N ASP A 57 -6.45 -0.65 -10.09
CA ASP A 57 -6.95 -2.02 -10.03
C ASP A 57 -6.93 -2.52 -8.58
N VAL A 58 -8.10 -2.51 -7.93
CA VAL A 58 -8.25 -2.93 -6.53
C VAL A 58 -8.12 -4.45 -6.45
N ARG A 59 -7.13 -4.91 -5.68
CA ARG A 59 -6.86 -6.35 -5.52
C ARG A 59 -7.54 -6.92 -4.29
N GLN A 60 -7.53 -6.19 -3.19
CA GLN A 60 -8.17 -6.59 -1.93
C GLN A 60 -8.71 -5.37 -1.19
N ALA A 61 -9.81 -5.59 -0.46
CA ALA A 61 -10.41 -4.60 0.41
C ALA A 61 -10.57 -5.17 1.82
N TYR A 62 -10.34 -4.33 2.83
CA TYR A 62 -10.30 -4.68 4.24
C TYR A 62 -11.12 -3.70 5.07
N ASP A 63 -11.58 -4.17 6.22
CA ASP A 63 -12.42 -3.35 7.11
C ASP A 63 -11.60 -2.53 8.11
N SER A 64 -10.28 -2.70 8.13
CA SER A 64 -9.38 -1.94 8.99
C SER A 64 -8.07 -1.58 8.31
N GLU A 65 -7.52 -0.44 8.72
CA GLU A 65 -6.21 0.04 8.28
C GLU A 65 -5.12 -0.99 8.58
N GLN A 66 -5.17 -1.59 9.77
CA GLN A 66 -4.20 -2.58 10.21
C GLN A 66 -4.17 -3.82 9.31
N ALA A 67 -5.35 -4.34 8.93
CA ALA A 67 -5.44 -5.48 8.04
C ALA A 67 -4.94 -5.13 6.63
N ALA A 68 -5.27 -3.94 6.12
CA ALA A 68 -4.80 -3.50 4.81
C ALA A 68 -3.29 -3.25 4.77
N ALA A 69 -2.73 -2.63 5.81
CA ALA A 69 -1.29 -2.43 5.96
C ALA A 69 -0.54 -3.77 6.00
N ALA A 70 -1.06 -4.76 6.74
CA ALA A 70 -0.49 -6.10 6.76
C ALA A 70 -0.62 -6.81 5.41
N GLY A 71 -1.75 -6.65 4.73
CA GLY A 71 -2.01 -7.17 3.39
C GLY A 71 -1.05 -6.59 2.35
N LEU A 72 -0.82 -5.27 2.37
CA LEU A 72 0.14 -4.59 1.50
C LEU A 72 1.55 -5.15 1.69
N TYR A 73 2.02 -5.24 2.93
CA TYR A 73 3.35 -5.81 3.20
C TYR A 73 3.48 -7.23 2.65
N THR A 74 2.44 -8.05 2.85
CA THR A 74 2.43 -9.43 2.35
C THR A 74 2.43 -9.47 0.82
N ALA A 75 1.67 -8.59 0.16
CA ALA A 75 1.61 -8.53 -1.30
C ALA A 75 2.97 -8.16 -1.92
N LEU A 76 3.68 -7.19 -1.35
CA LEU A 76 4.94 -6.70 -1.90
C LEU A 76 6.17 -7.55 -1.53
N THR A 77 6.12 -8.28 -0.40
CA THR A 77 7.29 -9.02 0.11
C THR A 77 7.13 -10.54 0.05
N GLY A 78 5.89 -11.04 -0.10
CA GLY A 78 5.57 -12.46 0.04
C GLY A 78 5.72 -12.99 1.48
N ARG A 79 5.86 -12.12 2.47
CA ARG A 79 6.08 -12.47 3.88
C ARG A 79 4.98 -11.88 4.77
N PRO A 80 4.64 -12.51 5.91
CA PRO A 80 3.72 -11.91 6.86
C PRO A 80 4.31 -10.61 7.41
N ALA A 81 3.42 -9.64 7.68
CA ALA A 81 3.80 -8.38 8.28
C ALA A 81 4.47 -8.56 9.65
N PRO A 82 5.51 -7.77 9.97
CA PRO A 82 6.05 -7.72 11.32
C PRO A 82 5.01 -7.15 12.30
N TYR A 83 5.10 -7.59 13.56
CA TYR A 83 4.19 -7.20 14.64
C TYR A 83 4.38 -5.74 15.07
#